data_AF-A0A943MM89-F1
#
_entry.id   AF-A0A943MM89-F1
#
_cell.length_a   1.000
_cell.length_b   1.000
_cell.length_c   1.000
_cell.angle_alpha   90.00
_cell.angle_beta   90.00
_cell.angle_gamma   90.00
#
_symmetry.space_group_name_H-M   'P 1'
#
loop_
_entity.id
_entity.type
_entity.pdbx_description
1 polymer ?
#
loop_
_entity_poly.entity_id
_entity_poly.type
_entity_poly.pdbx_seq_one_letter_code
_entity_poly.pdbx_strand_id
1 'polypeptide(L)' 'GVKALTEAHPDIQIYCAAVDDHLNEIGYIVPGLGDAGDRIFGTL' A
#
# COMPACT_ATOMS: atom_id res chain seq x y z
N GLY A 1 -3.43 5.90 -1.21
CA GLY A 1 -4.03 4.96 -0.23
C GLY A 1 -4.48 5.68 1.02
N VAL A 2 -3.53 6.09 1.87
CA VAL A 2 -3.80 6.69 3.20
C VAL A 2 -4.85 7.81 3.15
N LYS A 3 -4.65 8.83 2.30
CA LYS A 3 -5.58 9.95 2.15
C LYS A 3 -7.03 9.51 1.88
N ALA A 4 -7.23 8.62 0.91
CA ALA A 4 -8.57 8.15 0.55
C ALA A 4 -9.27 7.45 1.71
N LEU A 5 -8.53 6.65 2.50
CA LEU A 5 -9.09 5.96 3.66
C LEU A 5 -9.43 6.95 4.78
N THR A 6 -8.55 7.91 5.06
CA THR A 6 -8.77 8.94 6.09
C THR A 6 -9.94 9.86 5.74
N GLU A 7 -10.15 10.17 4.45
CA GLU A 7 -11.30 10.97 4.00
C GLU A 7 -12.63 10.21 4.12
N ALA A 8 -12.63 8.92 3.79
CA ALA A 8 -13.82 8.08 3.88
C ALA A 8 -14.19 7.70 5.33
N HIS A 9 -13.18 7.48 6.18
CA HIS A 9 -13.32 7.04 7.56
C HIS A 9 -12.38 7.84 8.47
N PRO A 10 -12.75 9.08 8.84
CA PRO A 10 -11.91 9.92 9.69
C PRO A 10 -11.82 9.44 11.15
N ASP A 11 -12.68 8.50 11.55
CA ASP A 11 -12.80 7.95 12.89
C ASP A 11 -11.86 6.76 13.17
N ILE A 12 -11.18 6.23 12.15
CA ILE A 12 -10.30 5.06 12.29
C ILE A 12 -8.83 5.47 12.34
N GLN A 13 -8.05 4.77 13.15
CA GLN A 13 -6.60 4.95 13.23
C GLN A 13 -5.89 3.95 12.32
N ILE A 14 -4.97 4.45 11.48
CA ILE A 14 -4.19 3.63 10.56
C ILE A 14 -2.84 3.31 11.19
N TYR A 15 -2.51 2.03 11.25
CA TYR A 15 -1.19 1.55 11.66
C TYR A 15 -0.49 0.92 10.44
N CYS A 16 0.70 1.39 10.11
CA CYS A 16 1.53 0.86 9.03
C CYS A 16 3.00 0.92 9.45
N ALA A 17 3.81 -0.03 8.97
CA ALA A 17 5.24 -0.08 9.28
C ALA A 17 6.05 0.99 8.53
N ALA A 18 5.62 1.34 7.32
CA ALA A 18 6.22 2.37 6.48
C ALA A 18 5.14 3.04 5.60
N VAL A 19 5.38 4.30 5.27
CA VAL A 19 4.63 5.04 4.25
C VAL A 19 5.60 5.40 3.14
N ASP A 20 5.35 4.86 1.96
CA ASP A 20 6.18 5.06 0.77
C ASP A 20 5.68 6.27 -0.05
N ASP A 21 6.47 6.65 -1.05
CA ASP A 21 6.37 7.94 -1.76
C ASP A 21 5.08 8.07 -2.59
N HIS A 22 4.85 7.16 -3.54
CA HIS A 22 3.72 7.26 -4.46
C HIS A 22 3.23 5.91 -4.99
N LEU A 23 2.14 5.94 -5.76
CA LEU A 23 1.72 4.83 -6.59
C LEU A 23 2.15 5.09 -8.04
N ASN A 24 2.67 4.08 -8.74
CA ASN A 24 2.91 4.16 -10.18
C ASN A 24 1.59 4.04 -10.98
N GLU A 25 1.68 4.12 -12.31
CA GLU A 25 0.52 4.16 -13.23
C GLU A 25 -0.38 2.93 -13.17
N ILE A 26 0.13 1.80 -12.70
CA ILE A 26 -0.61 0.53 -12.56
C ILE A 26 -0.96 0.20 -11.10
N GLY A 27 -0.74 1.14 -10.17
CA GLY A 27 -1.19 1.03 -8.79
C GLY A 27 -0.25 0.31 -7.82
N TYR A 28 1.00 0.04 -8.20
CA TYR A 28 2.01 -0.43 -7.25
C TYR A 28 2.58 0.72 -6.43
N ILE A 29 2.87 0.43 -5.16
CA ILE A 29 3.58 1.34 -4.25
C ILE A 29 5.05 1.44 -4.67
N VAL A 30 5.61 2.66 -4.66
CA VAL A 30 7.00 2.98 -5.02
C VAL A 30 7.69 3.69 -3.85
N PRO A 31 8.86 3.22 -3.38
CA PRO A 31 9.65 2.08 -3.89
C PRO A 31 8.98 0.71 -3.67
N GLY A 32 8.17 0.56 -2.62
CA GLY A 32 7.32 -0.61 -2.38
C GLY A 32 8.04 -1.94 -2.30
N LEU A 33 7.25 -3.01 -2.40
CA LEU A 33 7.73 -4.40 -2.37
C LEU A 33 7.34 -5.22 -3.61
N GLY A 34 6.67 -4.62 -4.60
CA GLY A 34 6.08 -5.36 -5.72
C GLY A 34 4.86 -6.16 -5.28
N ASP A 35 4.64 -7.33 -5.88
CA ASP A 35 3.51 -8.19 -5.53
C ASP A 35 3.79 -8.95 -4.22
N ALA A 36 2.99 -8.67 -3.19
CA ALA A 36 3.11 -9.32 -1.89
C ALA A 36 2.78 -10.81 -1.96
N GLY A 37 1.76 -11.19 -2.72
CA GLY A 37 1.29 -12.57 -2.85
C GLY A 37 2.34 -13.44 -3.50
N ASP A 38 2.85 -13.03 -4.66
CA ASP A 38 3.89 -13.78 -5.37
C ASP A 38 5.15 -13.96 -4.53
N ARG A 39 5.54 -12.92 -3.76
CA ARG A 39 6.70 -13.00 -2.88
C ARG A 39 6.49 -13.91 -1.67
N ILE A 40 5.27 -13.95 -1.12
CA ILE A 40 4.94 -14.78 0.05
C ILE A 40 4.78 -16.25 -0.35
N PHE A 41 4.14 -16.51 -1.49
CA PHE A 41 3.76 -17.87 -1.90
C PHE A 41 4.70 -18.49 -2.96
N GLY A 42 5.61 -17.70 -3.54
CA GLY A 42 6.63 -18.19 -4.47
C GLY A 42 6.05 -18.63 -5.82
N THR A 43 5.08 -17.89 -6.34
CA THR A 43 4.27 -18.28 -7.52
C THR A 43 4.74 -17.69 -8.86
N LEU A 44 5.97 -17.16 -8.92
CA LEU A 44 6.60 -16.61 -10.15
C LEU A 44 7.06 -17.69 -11.12
#